data_AF-A0A521GGA3-F1
#
_entry.id   AF-A0A521GGA3-F1
#
_cell.length_a   1.000
_cell.length_b   1.000
_cell.length_c   1.000
_cell.angle_alpha   90.00
_cell.angle_beta   90.00
_cell.angle_gamma   90.00
#
_symmetry.space_group_name_H-M   'P 1'
#
loop_
_entity.id
_entity.type
_entity.pdbx_description
1 polymer ?
#
loop_
_entity_poly.entity_id
_entity_poly.type
_entity_poly.pdbx_seq_one_letter_code
_entity_poly.pdbx_strand_id
1 'polypeptide(L)'
;MQTVTYESLKAEQAWMVVSDQLNQRNTLLSRGISHLESSPVELPLASRLMILRYHLRHSLRRLTAEARHFPYSTDHAGRLHSQWMHVHQLHFLLRQVDAELNNASDDSDQFRDWLESLESRVYKSALISLN
;
A
#
# COMPACT_ATOMS: atom_id res chain seq x y z
N MET A 1 -13.39 -30.12 -10.83
CA MET A 1 -13.73 -28.69 -10.72
C MET A 1 -13.30 -28.21 -9.35
N GLN A 2 -12.49 -27.14 -9.25
CA GLN A 2 -12.21 -26.52 -7.95
C GLN A 2 -13.49 -25.84 -7.45
N THR A 3 -13.98 -26.25 -6.28
CA THR A 3 -15.11 -25.60 -5.61
C THR A 3 -14.62 -24.27 -5.02
N VAL A 4 -14.85 -23.19 -5.76
CA VAL A 4 -14.60 -21.82 -5.26
C VAL A 4 -15.73 -21.47 -4.29
N THR A 5 -15.39 -21.19 -3.03
CA THR A 5 -16.38 -20.78 -2.02
C THR A 5 -16.52 -19.27 -1.97
N TYR A 6 -17.70 -18.80 -1.56
CA TYR A 6 -17.98 -17.37 -1.37
C TYR A 6 -16.92 -16.66 -0.49
N GLU A 7 -16.48 -17.30 0.60
CA GLU A 7 -15.43 -16.74 1.47
C GLU A 7 -14.05 -16.64 0.79
N SER A 8 -13.76 -17.51 -0.18
CA SER A 8 -12.51 -17.45 -0.93
C SER A 8 -12.54 -16.28 -1.94
N LEU A 9 -13.69 -16.05 -2.57
CA LEU A 9 -13.91 -14.87 -3.42
C LEU A 9 -13.79 -13.56 -2.63
N LYS A 10 -14.30 -13.52 -1.40
CA LYS A 10 -14.12 -12.35 -0.51
C LYS A 10 -12.65 -12.11 -0.19
N ALA A 11 -11.90 -13.16 0.14
CA ALA A 11 -10.48 -13.03 0.44
C ALA A 11 -9.68 -12.56 -0.78
N GLU A 12 -10.02 -13.04 -1.97
CA GLU A 12 -9.42 -12.58 -3.23
C GLU A 12 -9.76 -11.11 -3.54
N GLN A 13 -11.03 -10.71 -3.35
CA GLN A 13 -11.44 -9.31 -3.51
C GLN A 13 -10.70 -8.40 -2.51
N ALA A 14 -10.60 -8.81 -1.24
CA ALA A 14 -9.88 -8.08 -0.22
C ALA A 14 -8.39 -7.96 -0.56
N TRP A 15 -7.77 -9.05 -1.03
CA TRP A 15 -6.39 -9.04 -1.51
C TRP A 15 -6.19 -8.02 -2.63
N MET A 16 -7.09 -8.00 -3.63
CA MET A 16 -7.03 -7.07 -4.75
C MET A 16 -7.12 -5.61 -4.28
N VAL A 17 -8.10 -5.29 -3.43
CA VAL A 17 -8.31 -3.93 -2.91
C VAL A 17 -7.09 -3.44 -2.11
N VAL A 18 -6.62 -4.25 -1.15
CA VAL A 18 -5.50 -3.84 -0.29
C VAL A 18 -4.20 -3.74 -1.09
N SER A 19 -3.98 -4.62 -2.06
CA SER A 19 -2.82 -4.56 -2.96
C SER A 19 -2.83 -3.29 -3.81
N ASP A 20 -3.99 -2.87 -4.32
CA ASP A 20 -4.14 -1.63 -5.06
C ASP A 20 -3.81 -0.41 -4.19
N GLN A 21 -4.36 -0.36 -2.97
CA GLN A 21 -4.04 0.70 -2.00
C GLN A 21 -2.54 0.77 -1.69
N LEU A 22 -1.88 -0.37 -1.49
CA LEU A 22 -0.42 -0.42 -1.28
C LEU A 22 0.36 0.08 -2.50
N ASN A 23 -0.09 -0.20 -3.72
CA ASN A 23 0.52 0.33 -4.94
C ASN A 23 0.33 1.85 -5.07
N GLN A 24 -0.84 2.36 -4.71
CA GLN A 24 -1.10 3.80 -4.64
C GLN A 24 -0.16 4.46 -3.62
N ARG A 25 0.01 3.88 -2.42
CA ARG A 25 0.96 4.37 -1.42
C ARG A 25 2.42 4.28 -1.85
N ASN A 26 2.83 3.21 -2.52
CA ASN A 26 4.17 3.12 -3.10
C ASN A 26 4.42 4.23 -4.14
N THR A 27 3.40 4.60 -4.91
CA THR A 27 3.46 5.71 -5.86
C THR A 27 3.58 7.05 -5.15
N LEU A 28 2.75 7.25 -4.11
CA LEU A 28 2.80 8.45 -3.27
C LEU A 28 4.17 8.63 -2.62
N LEU A 29 4.71 7.57 -2.00
CA LEU A 29 6.06 7.56 -1.43
C LEU A 29 7.12 7.92 -2.47
N SER A 30 7.04 7.33 -3.67
CA SER A 30 8.00 7.65 -4.74
C SER A 30 7.98 9.12 -5.11
N ARG A 31 6.80 9.72 -5.23
CA ARG A 31 6.66 11.15 -5.57
C ARG A 31 7.07 12.06 -4.42
N GLY A 32 6.77 11.66 -3.19
CA GLY A 32 7.13 12.38 -1.98
C GLY A 32 8.63 12.44 -1.76
N ILE A 33 9.32 11.31 -1.92
CA ILE A 33 10.78 11.24 -1.87
C ILE A 33 11.39 12.21 -2.90
N SER A 34 10.94 12.15 -4.17
CA SER A 34 11.46 13.05 -5.20
C SER A 34 11.16 14.54 -4.93
N HIS A 35 10.05 14.85 -4.25
CA HIS A 35 9.77 16.22 -3.82
C HIS A 35 10.75 16.67 -2.74
N LEU A 36 10.97 15.85 -1.71
CA LEU A 36 11.86 16.15 -0.59
C LEU A 36 13.34 16.23 -1.01
N GLU A 37 13.76 15.42 -1.97
CA GLU A 37 15.13 15.44 -2.53
C GLU A 37 15.52 16.80 -3.14
N SER A 38 14.55 17.67 -3.44
CA SER A 38 14.83 19.03 -3.93
C SER A 38 15.35 19.99 -2.86
N SER A 39 15.23 19.64 -1.57
CA SER A 39 15.64 20.47 -0.44
C SER A 39 16.67 19.74 0.43
N PRO A 40 17.89 20.29 0.62
CA PRO A 40 18.92 19.66 1.47
C PRO A 40 18.47 19.41 2.93
N VAL A 41 17.59 20.27 3.46
CA VAL A 41 17.05 20.17 4.82
C VAL A 41 16.13 18.95 4.97
N GLU A 42 15.48 18.54 3.88
CA GLU A 42 14.51 17.43 3.85
C GLU A 42 15.14 16.06 3.51
N LEU A 43 16.44 16.02 3.20
CA LEU A 43 17.14 14.78 2.86
C LEU A 43 17.04 13.68 3.94
N PRO A 44 17.07 13.97 5.25
CA PRO A 44 16.85 12.94 6.27
C PRO A 44 15.46 12.30 6.16
N LEU A 45 14.43 13.11 5.92
CA LEU A 45 13.06 12.63 5.74
C LEU A 45 12.91 11.82 4.45
N ALA A 46 13.48 12.31 3.34
CA ALA A 46 13.52 11.59 2.06
C ALA A 46 14.16 10.21 2.20
N SER A 47 15.28 10.13 2.93
CA SER A 47 16.01 8.88 3.18
C SER A 47 15.17 7.89 3.99
N ARG A 48 14.48 8.37 5.04
CA ARG A 48 13.56 7.55 5.85
C ARG A 48 12.43 6.97 5.01
N LEU A 49 11.78 7.79 4.18
CA LEU A 49 10.71 7.35 3.29
C LEU A 49 11.22 6.39 2.21
N MET A 50 12.46 6.56 1.74
CA MET A 50 13.10 5.64 0.80
C MET A 50 13.32 4.24 1.40
N ILE A 51 13.76 4.16 2.66
CA ILE A 51 13.89 2.91 3.41
C ILE A 51 12.53 2.24 3.56
N LEU A 52 11.50 2.99 3.98
CA LEU A 52 10.12 2.49 4.07
C LEU A 52 9.64 1.92 2.72
N ARG A 53 9.84 2.67 1.62
CA ARG A 53 9.45 2.25 0.28
C ARG A 53 10.17 0.97 -0.16
N TYR A 54 11.45 0.82 0.17
CA TYR A 54 12.19 -0.41 -0.07
C TYR A 54 11.54 -1.61 0.64
N HIS A 55 11.26 -1.48 1.94
CA HIS A 55 10.63 -2.55 2.72
C HIS A 55 9.21 -2.88 2.26
N LEU A 56 8.44 -1.88 1.85
CA LEU A 56 7.12 -2.06 1.25
C LEU A 56 7.22 -2.93 -0.01
N ARG A 57 8.08 -2.54 -0.97
CA ARG A 57 8.25 -3.29 -2.24
C ARG A 57 8.75 -4.71 -1.99
N HIS A 58 9.67 -4.89 -1.06
CA HIS A 58 10.19 -6.20 -0.70
C HIS A 58 9.08 -7.09 -0.09
N SER A 59 8.34 -6.58 0.88
CA SER A 59 7.26 -7.31 1.56
C SER A 59 6.14 -7.67 0.60
N LEU A 60 5.73 -6.76 -0.28
CA LEU A 60 4.73 -7.01 -1.32
C LEU A 60 5.15 -8.16 -2.26
N ARG A 61 6.40 -8.16 -2.73
CA ARG A 61 6.92 -9.24 -3.58
C ARG A 61 6.91 -10.57 -2.85
N ARG A 62 7.36 -10.60 -1.60
CA ARG A 62 7.38 -11.81 -0.78
C ARG A 62 5.98 -12.38 -0.59
N LEU A 63 5.02 -11.55 -0.14
CA LEU A 63 3.63 -11.97 0.07
C LEU A 63 2.98 -12.45 -1.23
N THR A 64 3.24 -11.77 -2.36
CA THR A 64 2.74 -12.19 -3.67
C THR A 64 3.33 -13.53 -4.10
N ALA A 65 4.61 -13.77 -3.82
CA ALA A 65 5.24 -15.06 -4.09
C ALA A 65 4.62 -16.15 -3.20
N GLU A 66 4.50 -15.93 -1.90
CA GLU A 66 3.88 -16.86 -0.95
C GLU A 66 2.44 -17.21 -1.36
N ALA A 67 1.65 -16.21 -1.76
CA ALA A 67 0.28 -16.41 -2.24
C ALA A 67 0.19 -17.27 -3.52
N ARG A 68 1.21 -17.25 -4.38
CA ARG A 68 1.26 -18.08 -5.60
C ARG A 68 1.75 -19.50 -5.34
N HIS A 69 2.54 -19.71 -4.27
CA HIS A 69 3.13 -21.00 -3.95
C HIS A 69 2.24 -21.89 -3.06
N PHE A 70 0.96 -21.52 -2.83
CA PHE A 70 0.08 -22.38 -2.06
C PHE A 70 0.03 -23.78 -2.68
N PRO A 71 0.54 -24.82 -1.99
CA PRO A 71 0.37 -26.16 -2.48
C PRO A 71 -1.12 -26.45 -2.56
N TYR A 72 -1.50 -27.25 -3.56
CA TYR A 72 -2.85 -27.80 -3.66
C TYR A 72 -3.12 -28.72 -2.46
N SER A 73 -3.36 -28.12 -1.30
CA SER A 73 -3.86 -28.80 -0.12
C SER A 73 -5.32 -29.18 -0.39
N THR A 74 -5.65 -30.43 -0.08
CA THR A 74 -7.03 -30.93 -0.09
C THR A 74 -7.87 -30.30 1.02
N ASP A 75 -7.24 -29.65 2.01
CA ASP A 75 -7.93 -28.92 3.07
C ASP A 75 -8.35 -27.52 2.62
N HIS A 76 -9.66 -27.35 2.48
CA HIS A 76 -10.28 -26.07 2.13
C HIS A 76 -10.16 -25.03 3.24
N ALA A 77 -10.26 -25.46 4.51
CA ALA A 77 -10.21 -24.55 5.65
C ALA A 77 -8.80 -23.95 5.81
N GLY A 78 -7.76 -24.78 5.68
CA GLY A 78 -6.37 -24.33 5.68
C GLY A 78 -6.08 -23.30 4.58
N ARG A 79 -6.57 -23.52 3.35
CA ARG A 79 -6.39 -22.57 2.24
C ARG A 79 -7.06 -21.22 2.52
N LEU A 80 -8.31 -21.25 2.98
CA LEU A 80 -9.05 -20.02 3.30
C LEU A 80 -8.38 -19.26 4.44
N HIS A 81 -7.94 -19.96 5.50
CA HIS A 81 -7.21 -19.35 6.60
C HIS A 81 -5.94 -18.64 6.11
N SER A 82 -5.15 -19.29 5.26
CA SER A 82 -3.93 -18.68 4.76
C SER A 82 -4.18 -17.51 3.80
N GLN A 83 -5.25 -17.56 2.98
CA GLN A 83 -5.69 -16.41 2.17
C GLN A 83 -6.00 -15.18 3.07
N TRP A 84 -6.73 -15.37 4.17
CA TRP A 84 -7.01 -14.28 5.10
C TRP A 84 -5.78 -13.78 5.84
N MET A 85 -4.86 -14.67 6.25
CA MET A 85 -3.59 -14.26 6.87
C MET A 85 -2.78 -13.34 5.96
N HIS A 86 -2.73 -13.67 4.69
CA HIS A 86 -2.11 -12.88 3.64
C HIS A 86 -2.77 -11.49 3.48
N VAL A 87 -4.10 -11.43 3.44
CA VAL A 87 -4.85 -10.16 3.43
C VAL A 87 -4.52 -9.32 4.67
N HIS A 88 -4.48 -9.94 5.86
CA HIS A 88 -4.14 -9.23 7.09
C HIS A 88 -2.71 -8.68 7.10
N GLN A 89 -1.75 -9.43 6.55
CA GLN A 89 -0.37 -8.96 6.41
C GLN A 89 -0.26 -7.77 5.46
N LEU A 90 -0.96 -7.80 4.32
CA LEU A 90 -1.05 -6.65 3.42
C LEU A 90 -1.68 -5.44 4.12
N HIS A 91 -2.78 -5.63 4.83
CA HIS A 91 -3.46 -4.55 5.53
C HIS A 91 -2.62 -3.97 6.67
N PHE A 92 -1.83 -4.81 7.35
CA PHE A 92 -0.88 -4.34 8.35
C PHE A 92 0.21 -3.45 7.72
N LEU A 93 0.80 -3.88 6.59
CA LEU A 93 1.76 -3.06 5.85
C LEU A 93 1.17 -1.71 5.43
N LEU A 94 -0.10 -1.70 5.00
CA LEU A 94 -0.78 -0.47 4.57
C LEU A 94 -0.86 0.53 5.72
N ARG A 95 -1.32 0.07 6.89
CA ARG A 95 -1.40 0.91 8.09
C ARG A 95 -0.03 1.41 8.54
N GLN A 96 1.02 0.61 8.42
CA GLN A 96 2.38 1.06 8.74
C GLN A 96 2.85 2.18 7.81
N VAL A 97 2.55 2.06 6.51
CA VAL A 97 2.90 3.10 5.53
C VAL A 97 2.08 4.37 5.78
N ASP A 98 0.78 4.25 6.04
CA ASP A 98 -0.07 5.40 6.35
C ASP A 98 0.38 6.11 7.62
N ALA A 99 0.72 5.36 8.68
CA ALA A 99 1.24 5.94 9.92
C ALA A 99 2.55 6.69 9.68
N GLU A 100 3.46 6.13 8.88
CA GLU A 100 4.75 6.78 8.61
C GLU A 100 4.62 8.00 7.69
N LEU A 101 3.67 7.99 6.75
CA LEU A 101 3.32 9.19 5.96
C LEU A 101 2.74 10.30 6.84
N ASN A 102 1.91 9.95 7.82
CA ASN A 102 1.38 10.92 8.79
C ASN A 102 2.51 11.49 9.65
N ASN A 103 3.37 10.64 10.22
CA ASN A 103 4.54 11.09 10.98
C ASN A 103 5.43 12.03 10.13
N ALA A 104 5.68 11.69 8.86
CA ALA A 104 6.44 12.53 7.95
C ALA A 104 5.78 13.90 7.70
N SER A 105 4.44 13.96 7.71
CA SER A 105 3.68 15.21 7.57
C SER A 105 3.74 16.05 8.84
N ASP A 106 3.82 15.41 10.00
CA ASP A 106 4.00 16.10 11.27
C ASP A 106 5.44 16.65 11.42
N ASP A 107 6.42 15.94 10.84
CA ASP A 107 7.84 16.30 10.91
C ASP A 107 8.24 17.40 9.90
N SER A 108 7.48 17.61 8.82
CA SER A 108 7.79 18.61 7.78
C SER A 108 6.53 19.32 7.27
N ASP A 109 6.44 20.62 7.55
CA ASP A 109 5.41 21.50 7.03
C ASP A 109 5.42 21.51 5.49
N GLN A 110 6.60 21.52 4.88
CA GLN A 110 6.74 21.48 3.42
C GLN A 110 6.14 20.18 2.84
N PHE A 111 6.40 19.04 3.48
CA PHE A 111 5.86 17.77 3.04
C PHE A 111 4.35 17.70 3.20
N ARG A 112 3.82 18.20 4.32
CA ARG A 112 2.39 18.27 4.59
C ARG A 112 1.67 19.14 3.56
N ASP A 113 2.15 20.35 3.32
CA ASP A 113 1.60 21.27 2.32
C ASP A 113 1.58 20.63 0.93
N TRP A 114 2.65 19.91 0.58
CA TRP A 114 2.73 19.16 -0.67
C TRP A 114 1.68 18.04 -0.75
N LEU A 115 1.50 17.26 0.32
CA LEU A 115 0.48 16.20 0.38
C LEU A 115 -0.93 16.76 0.21
N GLU A 116 -1.28 17.81 0.95
CA GLU A 116 -2.59 18.48 0.85
C GLU A 116 -2.84 19.04 -0.57
N SER A 117 -1.79 19.54 -1.22
CA SER A 117 -1.86 20.01 -2.60
C SER A 117 -2.21 18.89 -3.61
N LEU A 118 -1.90 17.62 -3.29
CA LEU A 118 -2.25 16.48 -4.13
C LEU A 118 -3.71 16.07 -3.95
N GLU A 119 -4.20 16.04 -2.71
CA GLU A 119 -5.59 15.69 -2.42
C GLU A 119 -6.56 16.68 -3.07
N SER A 120 -6.23 17.98 -3.00
CA SER A 120 -7.02 19.03 -3.66
C SER A 120 -7.06 18.88 -5.20
N ARG A 121 -6.00 18.35 -5.83
CA ARG A 121 -5.97 18.09 -7.28
C ARG A 121 -6.81 16.89 -7.68
N VAL A 122 -6.83 15.82 -6.87
CA VAL A 122 -7.69 14.66 -7.10
C VAL A 122 -9.17 15.07 -7.03
N TYR A 123 -9.53 15.88 -6.03
CA TYR A 123 -10.90 16.38 -5.88
C TYR A 123 -11.34 17.26 -7.07
N LYS A 124 -10.47 18.17 -7.55
CA LYS A 124 -10.76 18.99 -8.75
C LYS A 124 -10.91 18.16 -10.02
N SER A 125 -10.08 17.15 -10.22
CA SER A 125 -10.15 16.29 -11.42
C SER A 125 -11.44 15.46 -11.47
N ALA A 126 -11.92 14.96 -10.32
CA ALA A 126 -13.16 14.19 -10.23
C ALA A 126 -14.40 15.04 -10.50
N LEU A 127 -14.40 16.31 -10.06
CA LEU A 127 -15.50 17.25 -10.33
C LEU A 127 -15.57 17.68 -11.80
N ILE A 128 -14.44 17.75 -12.51
CA ILE A 128 -14.42 18.06 -13.95
C ILE A 128 -15.00 16.91 -14.78
N SER A 129 -14.83 15.65 -14.35
CA SER A 129 -15.39 14.48 -15.04
C SER A 129 -16.90 14.27 -14.83
N LEU A 130 -17.55 15.09 -13.99
CA LEU A 130 -18.98 14.99 -13.66
C LEU A 130 -19.84 16.10 -14.29
N ASN A 131 -19.25 17.00 -15.08
CA ASN A 131 -19.93 18.05 -15.85
C ASN A 131 -19.80 17.79 -17.34
#